data_AF-A0A937WN20-F1
#
_entry.id   AF-A0A937WN20-F1
#
_cell.length_a   1.000
_cell.length_b   1.000
_cell.length_c   1.000
_cell.angle_alpha   90.00
_cell.angle_beta   90.00
_cell.angle_gamma   90.00
#
_symmetry.space_group_name_H-M   'P 1'
#
loop_
_entity.id
_entity.type
_entity.pdbx_description
1 polymer ?
#
loop_
_entity_poly.entity_id
_entity_poly.type
_entity_poly.pdbx_seq_one_letter_code
_entity_poly.pdbx_strand_id
1 'polypeptide(L)'
;MGNKIDIPDLKTFLSIAMFAHVIAYFSNGFKFGARYAIAFIVSLVVLPFLWMTVLRLIFKSAAKELQKFEPMHNKIKEIQLLPFEEAKRLALAKLVDTQRFECVEAKLTNANIIQDLSPSLKELFTKYESIRVVSSDNRLSRSEISLSKLNRMFIKIGDGSCCAEVVVEPRKETVFIIDGTEPPEKLKGDNYLSIWHWILVKDFVAHD
;
A
#
# COMPACT_ATOMS: atom_id res chain seq x y z
N MET A 1 4.02 2.25 -5.13
CA MET A 1 5.24 1.41 -4.94
C MET A 1 6.41 2.25 -4.41
N GLY A 2 7.00 1.89 -3.26
CA GLY A 2 8.27 2.48 -2.84
C GLY A 2 9.37 2.11 -3.83
N ASN A 3 10.13 3.10 -4.32
CA ASN A 3 11.38 2.84 -5.03
C ASN A 3 12.17 1.85 -4.17
N LYS A 4 12.30 0.59 -4.64
CA LYS A 4 13.38 -0.27 -4.17
C LYS A 4 14.63 0.45 -4.62
N ILE A 5 15.17 1.28 -3.74
CA ILE A 5 16.58 1.62 -3.78
C ILE A 5 17.24 0.24 -3.85
N ASP A 6 17.81 -0.09 -5.01
CA ASP A 6 18.68 -1.25 -5.16
C ASP A 6 19.93 -0.91 -4.34
N ILE A 7 19.76 -1.04 -3.03
CA ILE A 7 20.88 -1.11 -2.10
C ILE A 7 21.66 -2.30 -2.63
N PRO A 8 22.90 -2.12 -3.13
CA PRO A 8 23.70 -3.23 -3.61
C PRO A 8 23.61 -4.34 -2.56
N ASP A 9 23.24 -5.55 -2.99
CA ASP A 9 22.90 -6.66 -2.10
C ASP A 9 23.89 -6.65 -0.96
N LEU A 10 23.40 -6.46 0.27
CA LEU A 10 24.22 -6.24 1.47
C LEU A 10 25.36 -7.26 1.56
N LYS A 11 25.12 -8.47 1.03
CA LYS A 11 26.10 -9.55 0.84
C LYS A 11 27.31 -9.15 -0.01
N THR A 12 27.10 -8.46 -1.12
CA THR A 12 28.14 -7.97 -2.03
C THR A 12 29.01 -6.93 -1.34
N PHE A 13 28.41 -5.96 -0.66
CA PHE A 13 29.18 -4.95 0.09
C PHE A 13 30.01 -5.58 1.21
N LEU A 14 29.41 -6.51 1.96
CA LEU A 14 30.10 -7.22 3.05
C LEU A 14 31.26 -8.07 2.51
N SER A 15 31.05 -8.76 1.38
CA SER A 15 32.08 -9.57 0.72
C SER A 15 33.27 -8.73 0.24
N ILE A 16 32.99 -7.57 -0.37
CA ILE A 16 34.04 -6.62 -0.81
C ILE A 16 34.83 -6.09 0.39
N ALA A 17 34.14 -5.69 1.46
CA ALA A 17 34.78 -5.19 2.68
C ALA A 17 35.67 -6.25 3.34
N MET A 18 35.18 -7.48 3.46
CA MET A 18 35.95 -8.62 4.00
C MET A 18 37.18 -8.93 3.14
N PHE A 19 37.01 -8.94 1.81
CA PHE A 19 38.11 -9.21 0.87
C PHE A 19 39.19 -8.11 0.93
N ALA A 20 38.79 -6.84 0.99
CA ALA A 20 39.71 -5.72 1.16
C ALA A 20 40.47 -5.81 2.50
N HIS A 21 39.81 -6.24 3.57
CA HIS A 21 40.45 -6.42 4.87
C HIS A 21 41.49 -7.56 4.86
N VAL A 22 41.19 -8.65 4.17
CA VAL A 22 42.12 -9.77 3.95
C VAL A 22 43.33 -9.32 3.14
N ILE A 23 43.14 -8.60 2.04
CA ILE A 23 44.24 -8.06 1.21
C ILE A 23 45.13 -7.14 2.05
N ALA A 24 44.56 -6.21 2.80
CA ALA A 24 45.31 -5.28 3.64
C ALA A 24 46.18 -6.02 4.68
N TYR A 25 45.68 -7.14 5.24
CA TYR A 25 46.45 -8.00 6.14
C TYR A 25 47.63 -8.67 5.42
N PHE A 26 47.43 -9.25 4.24
CA PHE A 26 48.54 -9.89 3.50
C PHE A 26 49.58 -8.88 3.01
N SER A 27 49.18 -7.66 2.63
CA SER A 27 50.13 -6.64 2.14
C SER A 27 51.02 -6.06 3.24
N ASN A 28 50.52 -5.92 4.47
CA ASN A 28 51.22 -5.21 5.55
C ASN A 28 51.52 -6.08 6.78
N GLY A 29 50.68 -7.07 7.11
CA GLY A 29 50.72 -7.82 8.37
C GLY A 29 51.98 -8.65 8.58
N PHE A 30 52.60 -9.15 7.49
CA PHE A 30 53.85 -9.91 7.58
C PHE A 30 55.01 -9.11 8.17
N LYS A 31 55.00 -7.78 8.05
CA LYS A 31 56.05 -6.89 8.57
C LYS A 31 55.90 -6.57 10.06
N PHE A 32 54.71 -6.75 10.64
CA PHE A 32 54.38 -6.29 12.00
C PHE A 32 54.22 -7.44 13.03
N GLY A 33 54.43 -8.69 12.62
CA GLY A 33 54.54 -9.85 13.52
C GLY A 33 53.24 -10.29 14.19
N ALA A 34 53.37 -11.14 15.23
CA ALA A 34 52.26 -11.86 15.86
C ALA A 34 51.14 -10.96 16.43
N ARG A 35 51.45 -9.73 16.84
CA ARG A 35 50.45 -8.78 17.36
C ARG A 35 49.42 -8.37 16.31
N TYR A 36 49.85 -8.25 15.05
CA TYR A 36 48.95 -7.90 13.94
C TYR A 36 48.06 -9.09 13.53
N ALA A 37 48.60 -10.31 13.59
CA ALA A 37 47.84 -11.55 13.38
C ALA A 37 46.70 -11.71 14.40
N ILE A 38 46.97 -11.43 15.68
CA ILE A 38 45.97 -11.46 16.74
C ILE A 38 44.89 -10.40 16.48
N ALA A 39 45.26 -9.16 16.15
CA ALA A 39 44.30 -8.09 15.86
C ALA A 39 43.39 -8.42 14.67
N PHE A 40 43.93 -9.06 13.62
CA PHE A 40 43.17 -9.50 12.46
C PHE A 40 42.18 -10.64 12.79
N ILE A 41 42.60 -11.63 13.57
CA ILE A 41 41.70 -12.70 14.02
C ILE A 41 40.58 -12.13 14.90
N VAL A 42 40.92 -11.21 15.81
CA VAL A 42 39.93 -10.53 16.66
C VAL A 42 38.96 -9.70 15.82
N SER A 43 39.43 -8.97 14.80
CA SER A 43 38.54 -8.17 13.93
C SER A 43 37.59 -9.07 13.12
N LEU A 44 38.07 -10.21 12.62
CA LEU A 44 37.26 -11.20 11.90
C LEU A 44 36.14 -11.82 12.75
N VAL A 45 36.28 -11.87 14.08
CA VAL A 45 35.27 -12.44 14.98
C VAL A 45 34.37 -11.34 15.56
N VAL A 46 34.97 -10.25 16.04
CA VAL A 46 34.26 -9.18 16.76
C VAL A 46 33.41 -8.33 15.82
N LEU A 47 33.91 -7.97 14.63
CA LEU A 47 33.16 -7.11 13.72
C LEU A 47 31.87 -7.78 13.21
N PRO A 48 31.87 -9.05 12.76
CA PRO A 48 30.61 -9.71 12.38
C PRO A 48 29.65 -9.87 13.55
N PHE A 49 30.17 -10.12 14.76
CA PHE A 49 29.33 -10.22 15.96
C PHE A 49 28.65 -8.88 16.29
N LEU A 50 29.41 -7.78 16.34
CA LEU A 50 28.87 -6.44 16.54
C LEU A 50 27.85 -6.08 15.45
N TRP A 51 28.17 -6.38 14.18
CA TRP A 51 27.29 -6.14 13.04
C TRP A 51 25.98 -6.93 13.14
N MET A 52 26.04 -8.23 13.47
CA MET A 52 24.86 -9.06 13.73
C MET A 52 24.01 -8.49 14.87
N THR A 53 24.63 -7.92 15.89
CA THR A 53 23.93 -7.30 17.02
C THR A 53 23.17 -6.05 16.57
N VAL A 54 23.81 -5.18 15.78
CA VAL A 54 23.17 -3.99 15.18
C VAL A 54 22.03 -4.38 14.25
N LEU A 55 22.25 -5.35 13.35
CA LEU A 55 21.20 -5.86 12.46
C LEU A 55 20.02 -6.39 13.26
N ARG A 56 20.24 -7.19 14.31
CA ARG A 56 19.15 -7.68 15.18
C ARG A 56 18.35 -6.54 15.79
N LEU A 57 18.99 -5.45 16.22
CA LEU A 57 18.29 -4.30 16.79
C LEU A 57 17.44 -3.58 15.73
N ILE A 58 18.00 -3.34 14.54
CA ILE A 58 17.28 -2.73 13.41
C ILE A 58 16.10 -3.61 13.00
N PHE A 59 16.32 -4.91 12.80
CA PHE A 59 15.27 -5.85 12.42
C PHE A 59 14.23 -6.04 13.53
N LYS A 60 14.60 -6.00 14.81
CA LYS A 60 13.64 -6.05 15.92
C LYS A 60 12.75 -4.81 15.94
N SER A 61 13.31 -3.63 15.64
CA SER A 61 12.53 -2.40 15.50
C SER A 61 11.59 -2.47 14.30
N ALA A 62 12.10 -2.88 13.13
CA ALA A 62 11.30 -3.03 11.91
C ALA A 62 10.21 -4.12 12.05
N ALA A 63 10.51 -5.24 12.70
CA ALA A 63 9.54 -6.30 12.96
C ALA A 63 8.46 -5.85 13.96
N LYS A 64 8.83 -5.05 14.97
CA LYS A 64 7.86 -4.48 15.91
C LYS A 64 6.94 -3.47 15.21
N GLU A 65 7.46 -2.69 14.28
CA GLU A 65 6.66 -1.80 13.42
C GLU A 65 5.71 -2.62 12.54
N LEU A 66 6.21 -3.67 11.86
CA LEU A 66 5.38 -4.56 11.04
C LEU A 66 4.28 -5.27 11.84
N GLN A 67 4.56 -5.70 13.07
CA GLN A 67 3.57 -6.30 13.97
C GLN A 67 2.44 -5.33 14.33
N LYS A 68 2.67 -4.01 14.33
CA LYS A 68 1.58 -3.03 14.53
C LYS A 68 0.58 -3.04 13.37
N PHE A 69 1.03 -3.37 12.15
CA PHE A 69 0.19 -3.38 10.96
C PHE A 69 -0.47 -4.74 10.69
N GLU A 70 -0.03 -5.81 11.36
CA GLU A 70 -0.63 -7.14 11.26
C GLU A 70 -2.14 -7.17 11.59
N PRO A 71 -2.64 -6.56 12.70
CA PRO A 71 -4.08 -6.53 12.96
C PRO A 71 -4.84 -5.78 11.87
N MET A 72 -4.29 -4.68 11.36
CA MET A 72 -4.88 -3.89 10.27
C MET A 72 -5.01 -4.73 8.99
N HIS A 73 -3.95 -5.46 8.62
CA HIS A 73 -3.95 -6.33 7.44
C HIS A 73 -4.94 -7.49 7.56
N ASN A 74 -5.01 -8.11 8.74
CA ASN A 74 -5.97 -9.18 9.00
C ASN A 74 -7.41 -8.66 8.90
N LYS A 75 -7.68 -7.45 9.42
CA LYS A 75 -9.01 -6.87 9.35
C LYS A 75 -9.41 -6.49 7.92
N ILE A 76 -8.49 -5.95 7.13
CA ILE A 76 -8.73 -5.68 5.70
C ILE A 76 -9.06 -6.98 4.96
N LYS A 77 -8.32 -8.07 5.23
CA LYS A 77 -8.63 -9.39 4.67
C LYS A 77 -10.01 -9.89 5.08
N GLU A 78 -10.38 -9.75 6.37
CA GLU A 78 -11.73 -10.10 6.83
C GLU A 78 -12.80 -9.34 6.05
N ILE A 79 -12.63 -8.03 5.87
CA ILE A 79 -13.55 -7.20 5.09
C ILE A 79 -13.62 -7.70 3.65
N GLN A 80 -12.48 -8.00 3.01
CA GLN A 80 -12.41 -8.51 1.64
C GLN A 80 -13.03 -9.90 1.46
N LEU A 81 -13.22 -10.68 2.54
CA LEU A 81 -13.88 -11.98 2.49
C LEU A 81 -15.40 -11.90 2.72
N LEU A 82 -15.93 -10.71 3.02
CA LEU A 82 -17.36 -10.54 3.25
C LEU A 82 -18.17 -10.85 1.99
N PRO A 83 -19.30 -11.55 2.12
CA PRO A 83 -20.26 -11.65 1.03
C PRO A 83 -20.73 -10.26 0.59
N PHE A 84 -20.96 -10.11 -0.71
CA PHE A 84 -21.33 -8.83 -1.32
C PHE A 84 -22.51 -8.13 -0.62
N GLU A 85 -23.60 -8.85 -0.34
CA GLU A 85 -24.80 -8.30 0.32
C GLU A 85 -24.53 -7.85 1.76
N GLU A 86 -23.67 -8.57 2.47
CA GLU A 86 -23.28 -8.20 3.83
C GLU A 86 -22.39 -6.96 3.82
N ALA A 87 -21.40 -6.91 2.92
CA ALA A 87 -20.56 -5.74 2.74
C ALA A 87 -21.40 -4.50 2.39
N LYS A 88 -22.39 -4.64 1.49
CA LYS A 88 -23.34 -3.57 1.13
C LYS A 88 -24.13 -3.09 2.35
N ARG A 89 -24.75 -4.00 3.10
CA ARG A 89 -25.55 -3.67 4.29
C ARG A 89 -24.72 -2.91 5.33
N LEU A 90 -23.51 -3.39 5.61
CA LEU A 90 -22.60 -2.75 6.57
C LEU A 90 -22.11 -1.38 6.07
N ALA A 91 -21.72 -1.28 4.80
CA ALA A 91 -21.27 -0.02 4.20
C ALA A 91 -22.38 1.04 4.27
N LEU A 92 -23.62 0.68 3.90
CA LEU A 92 -24.76 1.58 3.97
C LEU A 92 -25.03 2.07 5.40
N ALA A 93 -24.88 1.20 6.41
CA ALA A 93 -25.01 1.60 7.81
C ALA A 93 -23.93 2.61 8.23
N LYS A 94 -22.69 2.45 7.72
CA LYS A 94 -21.59 3.39 7.98
C LYS A 94 -21.77 4.74 7.31
N LEU A 95 -22.33 4.78 6.11
CA LEU A 95 -22.58 6.03 5.36
C LEU A 95 -23.58 6.98 6.04
N VAL A 96 -24.34 6.50 7.04
CA VAL A 96 -25.25 7.34 7.85
C VAL A 96 -24.48 8.12 8.94
N ASP A 97 -23.29 7.66 9.31
CA ASP A 97 -22.47 8.29 10.34
C ASP A 97 -21.66 9.46 9.79
N THR A 98 -22.14 10.68 10.07
CA THR A 98 -21.52 11.94 9.62
C THR A 98 -20.15 12.20 10.21
N GLN A 99 -19.74 11.52 11.29
CA GLN A 99 -18.38 11.61 11.82
C GLN A 99 -17.38 10.82 10.97
N ARG A 100 -17.88 9.84 10.20
CA ARG A 100 -17.06 8.95 9.37
C ARG A 100 -17.08 9.37 7.91
N PHE A 101 -18.26 9.73 7.40
CA PHE A 101 -18.48 10.06 6.00
C PHE A 101 -19.28 11.36 5.83
N GLU A 102 -18.79 12.22 4.95
CA GLU A 102 -19.53 13.36 4.42
C GLU A 102 -20.22 12.92 3.11
N CYS A 103 -21.53 12.69 3.18
CA CYS A 103 -22.34 12.26 2.05
C CYS A 103 -23.22 13.41 1.54
N VAL A 104 -23.19 13.66 0.23
CA VAL A 104 -24.10 14.60 -0.44
C VAL A 104 -25.07 13.79 -1.28
N GLU A 105 -26.38 13.96 -1.09
CA GLU A 105 -27.40 13.26 -1.86
C GLU A 105 -27.47 13.77 -3.31
N ALA A 106 -27.71 12.85 -4.25
CA ALA A 106 -27.85 13.17 -5.65
C ALA A 106 -29.17 13.90 -5.92
N LYS A 107 -29.12 15.00 -6.68
CA LYS A 107 -30.32 15.56 -7.30
C LYS A 107 -30.73 14.65 -8.46
N LEU A 108 -32.03 14.42 -8.61
CA LEU A 108 -32.63 13.65 -9.71
C LEU A 108 -32.38 14.34 -11.05
N THR A 109 -31.17 14.24 -11.57
CA THR A 109 -30.77 14.75 -12.89
C THR A 109 -30.43 13.58 -13.81
N ASN A 110 -31.02 13.61 -15.00
CA ASN A 110 -30.90 12.63 -16.10
C ASN A 110 -29.49 12.60 -16.72
N ALA A 111 -28.45 12.38 -15.92
CA ALA A 111 -27.09 12.27 -16.44
C ALA A 111 -26.88 10.87 -17.06
N ASN A 112 -26.82 10.86 -18.40
CA ASN A 112 -26.68 9.70 -19.28
C ASN A 112 -25.32 8.96 -19.17
N ILE A 113 -24.48 9.32 -18.20
CA ILE A 113 -23.07 8.86 -18.06
C ILE A 113 -22.96 7.51 -17.33
N ILE A 114 -24.07 7.02 -16.77
CA ILE A 114 -24.10 5.86 -15.85
C ILE A 114 -24.13 4.51 -16.61
N GLN A 115 -24.21 4.47 -17.94
CA GLN A 115 -24.50 3.22 -18.66
C GLN A 115 -23.44 2.13 -18.47
N ASP A 116 -22.15 2.48 -18.42
CA ASP A 116 -21.05 1.53 -18.33
C ASP A 116 -20.59 1.20 -16.90
N LEU A 117 -21.27 1.70 -15.88
CA LEU A 117 -21.03 1.31 -14.49
C LEU A 117 -21.72 -0.03 -14.15
N SER A 118 -21.22 -0.74 -13.14
CA SER A 118 -21.89 -1.91 -12.60
C SER A 118 -23.18 -1.53 -11.85
N PRO A 119 -24.18 -2.42 -11.72
CA PRO A 119 -25.45 -2.12 -11.05
C PRO A 119 -25.29 -1.50 -9.65
N SER A 120 -24.31 -1.98 -8.87
CA SER A 120 -24.05 -1.49 -7.51
C SER A 120 -23.53 -0.06 -7.49
N LEU A 121 -22.66 0.29 -8.43
CA LEU A 121 -22.18 1.66 -8.61
C LEU A 121 -23.30 2.57 -9.10
N LYS A 122 -24.16 2.09 -10.02
CA LYS A 122 -25.35 2.84 -10.47
C LYS A 122 -26.25 3.15 -9.28
N GLU A 123 -26.53 2.15 -8.44
CA GLU A 123 -27.33 2.31 -7.23
C GLU A 123 -26.72 3.35 -6.29
N LEU A 124 -25.40 3.25 -6.01
CA LEU A 124 -24.70 4.19 -5.15
C LEU A 124 -24.80 5.63 -5.66
N PHE A 125 -24.44 5.87 -6.94
CA PHE A 125 -24.45 7.21 -7.55
C PHE A 125 -25.83 7.71 -7.95
N THR A 126 -26.86 6.87 -7.89
CA THR A 126 -28.26 7.30 -7.95
C THR A 126 -28.68 7.94 -6.63
N LYS A 127 -28.13 7.45 -5.50
CA LYS A 127 -28.44 7.95 -4.16
C LYS A 127 -27.55 9.12 -3.75
N TYR A 128 -26.25 9.03 -4.01
CA TYR A 128 -25.26 10.00 -3.56
C TYR A 128 -24.58 10.71 -4.73
N GLU A 129 -24.51 12.04 -4.67
CA GLU A 129 -23.70 12.86 -5.57
C GLU A 129 -22.22 12.72 -5.24
N SER A 130 -21.88 12.70 -3.95
CA SER A 130 -20.51 12.48 -3.51
C SER A 130 -20.46 11.87 -2.11
N ILE A 131 -19.39 11.11 -1.86
CA ILE A 131 -19.08 10.48 -0.58
C ILE A 131 -17.62 10.78 -0.29
N ARG A 132 -17.33 11.53 0.77
CA ARG A 132 -15.96 11.80 1.24
C ARG A 132 -15.75 11.15 2.61
N VAL A 133 -14.58 10.56 2.81
CA VAL A 133 -14.15 10.03 4.11
C VAL A 133 -13.60 11.19 4.93
N VAL A 134 -14.10 11.44 6.14
CA VAL A 134 -13.80 12.67 6.90
C VAL A 134 -12.31 12.82 7.25
N SER A 135 -11.61 11.73 7.57
CA SER A 135 -10.19 11.75 7.97
C SER A 135 -9.21 11.53 6.81
N SER A 136 -9.67 11.55 5.54
CA SER A 136 -8.77 11.32 4.40
C SER A 136 -9.20 12.08 3.15
N ASP A 137 -8.29 12.23 2.19
CA ASP A 137 -8.61 12.85 0.90
C ASP A 137 -9.39 11.91 -0.04
N ASN A 138 -9.74 10.69 0.40
CA ASN A 138 -10.49 9.75 -0.43
C ASN A 138 -11.94 10.24 -0.62
N ARG A 139 -12.35 10.37 -1.89
CA ARG A 139 -13.68 10.83 -2.27
C ARG A 139 -14.19 10.06 -3.48
N LEU A 140 -15.46 9.69 -3.45
CA LEU A 140 -16.22 9.25 -4.61
C LEU A 140 -17.13 10.40 -5.04
N SER A 141 -17.23 10.65 -6.35
CA SER A 141 -18.06 11.75 -6.85
C SER A 141 -18.64 11.45 -8.22
N ARG A 142 -19.95 11.67 -8.36
CA ARG A 142 -20.66 11.51 -9.62
C ARG A 142 -20.12 12.44 -10.70
N SER A 143 -19.75 13.66 -10.33
CA SER A 143 -19.13 14.65 -11.22
C SER A 143 -17.76 14.23 -11.77
N GLU A 144 -17.12 13.25 -11.14
CA GLU A 144 -15.79 12.74 -11.52
C GLU A 144 -15.87 11.44 -12.31
N ILE A 145 -17.09 10.98 -12.62
CA ILE A 145 -17.30 9.80 -13.47
C ILE A 145 -16.89 10.15 -14.90
N SER A 146 -15.70 9.72 -15.28
CA SER A 146 -15.13 9.90 -16.62
C SER A 146 -14.15 8.78 -16.93
N LEU A 147 -13.63 8.72 -18.15
CA LEU A 147 -12.46 7.89 -18.42
C LEU A 147 -11.30 8.35 -17.52
N SER A 148 -10.56 7.39 -16.98
CA SER A 148 -9.39 7.66 -16.14
C SER A 148 -8.29 8.37 -16.97
N LYS A 149 -7.63 9.35 -16.34
CA LYS A 149 -6.51 10.07 -16.97
C LYS A 149 -5.23 9.23 -16.94
N LEU A 150 -5.09 8.40 -15.92
CA LEU A 150 -3.93 7.52 -15.71
C LEU A 150 -4.02 6.26 -16.58
N ASN A 151 -5.22 5.73 -16.81
CA ASN A 151 -5.43 4.59 -17.70
C ASN A 151 -6.82 4.60 -18.36
N ARG A 152 -6.88 4.86 -19.67
CA ARG A 152 -8.13 4.98 -20.44
C ARG A 152 -8.97 3.70 -20.53
N MET A 153 -8.45 2.55 -20.09
CA MET A 153 -9.23 1.30 -19.99
C MET A 153 -10.17 1.28 -18.79
N PHE A 154 -10.02 2.22 -17.85
CA PHE A 154 -10.83 2.31 -16.65
C PHE A 154 -11.73 3.55 -16.65
N ILE A 155 -12.80 3.47 -15.87
CA ILE A 155 -13.68 4.57 -15.54
C ILE A 155 -13.27 5.08 -14.16
N LYS A 156 -12.84 6.34 -14.07
CA LYS A 156 -12.66 7.04 -12.80
C LYS A 156 -14.02 7.24 -12.15
N ILE A 157 -14.10 6.99 -10.84
CA ILE A 157 -15.31 7.21 -10.02
C ILE A 157 -15.04 8.11 -8.80
N GLY A 158 -13.78 8.51 -8.61
CA GLY A 158 -13.36 9.33 -7.49
C GLY A 158 -11.86 9.56 -7.44
N ASP A 159 -11.44 10.24 -6.38
CA ASP A 159 -10.05 10.54 -6.05
C ASP A 159 -9.61 9.74 -4.82
N GLY A 160 -8.39 9.20 -4.91
CA GLY A 160 -7.69 8.56 -3.80
C GLY A 160 -6.65 9.50 -3.18
N SER A 161 -5.96 9.01 -2.16
CA SER A 161 -4.82 9.73 -1.57
C SER A 161 -3.68 9.94 -2.58
N CYS A 162 -2.95 11.06 -2.44
CA CYS A 162 -1.68 11.30 -3.16
C CYS A 162 -1.78 11.21 -4.70
N CYS A 163 -2.72 11.95 -5.31
CA CYS A 163 -2.92 12.00 -6.76
C CYS A 163 -3.37 10.67 -7.40
N ALA A 164 -3.77 9.68 -6.60
CA ALA A 164 -4.33 8.44 -7.12
C ALA A 164 -5.78 8.63 -7.59
N GLU A 165 -6.19 7.89 -8.61
CA GLU A 165 -7.58 7.81 -9.06
C GLU A 165 -8.22 6.53 -8.49
N VAL A 166 -9.46 6.64 -8.00
CA VAL A 166 -10.30 5.48 -7.70
C VAL A 166 -11.05 5.11 -8.97
N VAL A 167 -10.81 3.90 -9.49
CA VAL A 167 -11.26 3.51 -10.82
C VAL A 167 -11.90 2.13 -10.82
N VAL A 168 -12.71 1.87 -11.86
CA VAL A 168 -13.37 0.58 -12.10
C VAL A 168 -13.24 0.20 -13.56
N GLU A 169 -13.20 -1.11 -13.84
CA GLU A 169 -13.32 -1.57 -15.22
C GLU A 169 -14.78 -1.40 -15.68
N PRO A 170 -15.03 -1.08 -16.97
CA PRO A 170 -16.38 -0.99 -17.50
C PRO A 170 -17.20 -2.23 -17.18
N ARG A 171 -18.38 -2.03 -16.59
CA ARG A 171 -19.38 -3.04 -16.21
C ARG A 171 -18.90 -4.07 -15.17
N LYS A 172 -17.78 -3.83 -14.50
CA LYS A 172 -17.31 -4.67 -13.39
C LYS A 172 -17.48 -3.99 -12.04
N GLU A 173 -17.55 -4.80 -11.00
CA GLU A 173 -17.71 -4.33 -9.61
C GLU A 173 -16.37 -3.96 -8.95
N THR A 174 -15.27 -4.57 -9.40
CA THR A 174 -13.97 -4.44 -8.75
C THR A 174 -13.44 -3.01 -8.85
N VAL A 175 -13.08 -2.47 -7.70
CA VAL A 175 -12.51 -1.12 -7.55
C VAL A 175 -11.00 -1.22 -7.42
N PHE A 176 -10.30 -0.36 -8.12
CA PHE A 176 -8.85 -0.23 -8.09
C PHE A 176 -8.48 1.19 -7.66
N ILE A 177 -7.30 1.33 -7.05
CA ILE A 177 -6.67 2.63 -6.81
C ILE A 177 -5.41 2.65 -7.67
N ILE A 178 -5.30 3.63 -8.56
CA ILE A 178 -4.16 3.73 -9.48
C ILE A 178 -3.46 5.08 -9.33
N ASP A 179 -2.13 5.07 -9.28
CA ASP A 179 -1.29 6.28 -9.17
C ASP A 179 -0.52 6.60 -10.48
N GLY A 180 -0.68 5.76 -11.51
CA GLY A 180 -0.03 5.90 -12.81
C GLY A 180 1.40 5.33 -12.87
N THR A 181 1.93 4.81 -11.77
CA THR A 181 3.27 4.20 -11.73
C THR A 181 3.27 2.73 -12.17
N GLU A 182 2.11 2.09 -12.15
CA GLU A 182 1.97 0.65 -12.35
C GLU A 182 1.50 0.31 -13.77
N PRO A 183 2.13 -0.68 -14.44
CA PRO A 183 1.65 -1.14 -15.74
C PRO A 183 0.29 -1.85 -15.57
N PRO A 184 -0.63 -1.77 -16.55
CA PRO A 184 -2.01 -2.27 -16.44
C PRO A 184 -2.12 -3.75 -16.01
N GLU A 185 -1.15 -4.57 -16.40
CA GLU A 185 -1.09 -6.01 -16.11
C GLU A 185 -0.77 -6.35 -14.64
N LYS A 186 -0.25 -5.37 -13.87
CA LYS A 186 0.23 -5.56 -12.49
C LYS A 186 -0.71 -5.03 -11.42
N LEU A 187 -1.92 -4.59 -11.76
CA LEU A 187 -2.94 -4.08 -10.83
C LEU A 187 -3.56 -5.15 -9.88
N LYS A 188 -2.79 -6.20 -9.54
CA LYS A 188 -3.23 -7.34 -8.72
C LYS A 188 -3.08 -7.12 -7.20
N GLY A 189 -2.45 -6.01 -6.77
CA GLY A 189 -2.06 -5.80 -5.37
C GLY A 189 -3.16 -5.21 -4.49
N ASP A 190 -3.79 -4.11 -4.93
CA ASP A 190 -4.67 -3.28 -4.10
C ASP A 190 -6.03 -3.07 -4.77
N ASN A 191 -6.78 -4.18 -4.94
CA ASN A 191 -8.14 -4.13 -5.45
C ASN A 191 -9.18 -4.48 -4.37
N TYR A 192 -10.39 -3.98 -4.58
CA TYR A 192 -11.54 -4.22 -3.72
C TYR A 192 -12.61 -4.92 -4.54
N LEU A 193 -13.21 -5.99 -4.01
CA LEU A 193 -14.18 -6.81 -4.73
C LEU A 193 -15.39 -6.00 -5.24
N SER A 194 -15.81 -4.99 -4.47
CA SER A 194 -16.84 -4.03 -4.87
C SER A 194 -16.64 -2.68 -4.21
N ILE A 195 -17.42 -1.69 -4.62
CA ILE A 195 -17.43 -0.36 -3.99
C ILE A 195 -17.77 -0.40 -2.50
N TRP A 196 -18.59 -1.37 -2.08
CA TRP A 196 -18.95 -1.55 -0.67
C TRP A 196 -17.76 -2.01 0.16
N HIS A 197 -16.91 -2.88 -0.38
CA HIS A 197 -15.66 -3.30 0.26
C HIS A 197 -14.68 -2.12 0.37
N TRP A 198 -14.58 -1.30 -0.67
CA TRP A 198 -13.77 -0.08 -0.63
C TRP A 198 -14.23 0.84 0.50
N ILE A 199 -15.54 1.11 0.62
CA ILE A 199 -16.09 1.97 1.68
C ILE A 199 -15.73 1.41 3.07
N LEU A 200 -15.90 0.11 3.30
CA LEU A 200 -15.60 -0.51 4.60
C LEU A 200 -14.11 -0.47 4.94
N VAL A 201 -13.22 -0.73 3.97
CA VAL A 201 -11.78 -0.62 4.21
C VAL A 201 -11.38 0.82 4.49
N LYS A 202 -11.96 1.79 3.77
CA LYS A 202 -11.68 3.22 4.02
C LYS A 202 -12.23 3.68 5.36
N ASP A 203 -13.41 3.23 5.78
CA ASP A 203 -13.94 3.48 7.13
C ASP A 203 -12.98 2.96 8.21
N PHE A 204 -12.49 1.74 8.03
CA PHE A 204 -11.61 1.07 8.98
C PHE A 204 -10.26 1.80 9.10
N VAL A 205 -9.56 2.01 7.98
CA VAL A 205 -8.24 2.67 7.95
C VAL A 205 -8.32 4.12 8.45
N ALA A 206 -9.47 4.77 8.33
CA ALA A 206 -9.70 6.14 8.75
C ALA A 206 -9.83 6.33 10.27
N HIS A 207 -10.14 5.28 11.03
CA HIS A 207 -10.57 5.37 12.44
C HIS A 207 -9.82 4.43 13.41
N ASP A 208 -8.89 3.62 12.91
CA ASP A 208 -7.94 2.81 13.69
C ASP A 208 -6.56 3.48 13.75
#